data_AF-A0A830CEB5-F1
#
_entry.id   AF-A0A830CEB5-F1
#
_cell.length_a   1.000
_cell.length_b   1.000
_cell.length_c   1.000
_cell.angle_alpha   90.00
_cell.angle_beta   90.00
_cell.angle_gamma   90.00
#
_symmetry.space_group_name_H-M   'P 1'
#
loop_
_entity.id
_entity.type
_entity.pdbx_description
1 polymer ?
#
loop_
_entity_poly.entity_id
_entity_poly.type
_entity_poly.pdbx_seq_one_letter_code
_entity_poly.pdbx_strand_id
1 'polypeptide(L)'
;MTHRSDCFTPCRSNPILLKGISRDYETRGSYFPLRRGGDVTLYQDAHVGVEGTLPVVDLDGGRTFRNEQCWKDMCSAIVEAKIPIYITGWSVYYMTKLVREPTRPVPGGMDSTLGDLLKWKADEGVRVILLVWDNSTSVKKLYKLKVCLILYIRFHSIVELFSLSFMCDLELYLMLRF
;
A
#
# COMPACT_ATOMS: atom_id res chain seq x y z
N MET A 1 48.44 1.01 1.26
CA MET A 1 47.96 2.21 0.55
C MET A 1 46.62 1.88 -0.08
N THR A 2 45.54 2.53 0.34
CA THR A 2 44.22 2.41 -0.28
C THR A 2 44.05 3.56 -1.27
N HIS A 3 43.95 3.24 -2.57
CA HIS A 3 43.68 4.21 -3.62
C HIS A 3 42.16 4.39 -3.75
N ARG A 4 41.68 5.63 -3.62
CA ARG A 4 40.28 6.01 -3.84
C ARG A 4 40.24 7.11 -4.89
N SER A 5 39.39 6.93 -5.89
CA SER A 5 39.10 7.94 -6.91
C SER A 5 37.69 8.47 -6.69
N ASP A 6 37.57 9.75 -6.36
CA ASP A 6 36.29 10.42 -6.22
C ASP A 6 36.08 11.38 -7.41
N CYS A 7 34.87 11.43 -7.96
CA CYS A 7 34.49 12.30 -9.07
C CYS A 7 33.17 13.01 -8.72
N PHE A 8 33.15 14.33 -8.87
CA PHE A 8 31.96 15.15 -8.67
C PHE A 8 31.37 15.59 -10.01
N THR A 9 30.07 15.34 -10.20
CA THR A 9 29.33 15.78 -11.38
C THR A 9 28.27 16.81 -10.95
N PRO A 10 28.41 18.10 -11.30
CA PRO A 10 27.39 19.10 -11.01
C PRO A 10 26.03 18.75 -11.66
N CYS A 11 24.91 19.01 -10.97
CA CYS A 11 23.59 18.73 -11.55
C CYS A 11 23.34 19.48 -12.87
N ARG A 12 23.82 20.73 -12.97
CA ARG A 12 23.65 21.58 -14.15
C ARG A 12 24.41 21.07 -15.38
N SER A 13 25.44 20.25 -15.19
CA SER A 13 26.17 19.63 -16.29
C SER A 13 25.57 18.30 -16.73
N ASN A 14 24.52 17.81 -16.05
CA ASN A 14 23.82 16.59 -16.44
C ASN A 14 22.71 16.92 -17.46
N PRO A 15 22.88 16.58 -18.75
CA PRO A 15 21.91 16.92 -19.80
C PRO A 15 20.57 16.21 -19.65
N ILE A 16 20.50 15.14 -18.83
CA ILE A 16 19.25 14.43 -18.53
C ILE A 16 18.35 15.31 -17.64
N LEU A 17 18.93 15.97 -16.63
CA LEU A 17 18.17 16.77 -15.65
C LEU A 17 17.59 18.06 -16.25
N LEU A 18 18.11 18.53 -17.38
CA LEU A 18 17.67 19.77 -18.02
C LEU A 18 16.49 19.57 -18.99
N LYS A 19 16.15 18.33 -19.35
CA LYS A 19 15.19 18.02 -20.43
C LYS A 19 13.90 17.36 -19.93
N GLY A 20 13.64 17.40 -18.63
CA GLY A 20 12.49 16.75 -18.01
C GLY A 20 12.62 15.23 -18.06
N ILE A 21 11.60 14.56 -18.61
CA ILE A 21 11.59 13.10 -18.72
C ILE A 21 12.59 12.66 -19.80
N SER A 22 13.52 11.79 -19.43
CA SER A 22 14.51 11.23 -20.35
C SER A 22 13.86 10.36 -21.43
N ARG A 23 14.47 10.29 -22.62
CA ARG A 23 13.96 9.49 -23.76
C ARG A 23 13.89 7.98 -23.48
N ASP A 24 14.75 7.49 -22.59
CA ASP A 24 14.76 6.11 -22.14
C ASP A 24 13.76 5.85 -21.01
N TYR A 25 13.19 6.90 -20.39
CA TYR A 25 12.24 6.87 -19.26
C TYR A 25 12.74 6.09 -18.04
N GLU A 26 14.04 5.77 -17.98
CA GLU A 26 14.62 4.86 -17.01
C GLU A 26 15.48 5.59 -15.98
N THR A 27 15.38 5.17 -14.73
CA THR A 27 16.26 5.62 -13.66
C THR A 27 17.52 4.75 -13.65
N ARG A 28 18.68 5.35 -13.93
CA ARG A 28 19.95 4.61 -13.92
C ARG A 28 20.30 4.12 -12.51
N GLY A 29 20.78 2.88 -12.41
CA GLY A 29 21.25 2.29 -11.16
C GLY A 29 20.13 1.81 -10.22
N SER A 30 18.89 1.69 -10.70
CA SER A 30 17.81 1.05 -9.95
C SER A 30 17.93 -0.48 -9.98
N TYR A 31 17.51 -1.14 -8.89
CA TYR A 31 17.45 -2.60 -8.83
C TYR A 31 16.39 -3.17 -9.80
N PHE A 32 15.26 -2.47 -9.94
CA PHE A 32 14.20 -2.83 -10.87
C PHE A 32 14.33 -2.01 -12.17
N PRO A 33 14.39 -2.66 -13.35
CA PRO A 33 14.45 -1.96 -14.62
C PRO A 33 13.07 -1.40 -15.02
N LEU A 34 13.06 -0.48 -15.99
CA LEU A 34 11.82 0.05 -16.55
C LEU A 34 10.98 -1.07 -17.20
N ARG A 35 9.69 -1.17 -16.85
CA ARG A 35 8.72 -2.07 -17.48
C ARG A 35 7.75 -1.27 -18.35
N ARG A 36 7.52 -1.73 -19.58
CA ARG A 36 6.59 -1.11 -20.54
C ARG A 36 5.29 -1.91 -20.61
N GLY A 37 4.20 -1.23 -20.99
CA GLY A 37 2.88 -1.84 -21.11
C GLY A 37 2.18 -2.14 -19.79
N GLY A 38 2.66 -1.54 -18.69
CA GLY A 38 1.95 -1.57 -17.42
C GLY A 38 0.75 -0.62 -17.45
N ASP A 39 -0.32 -1.02 -16.78
CA ASP A 39 -1.45 -0.13 -16.48
C ASP A 39 -1.33 0.33 -15.03
N VAL A 40 -1.63 1.60 -14.79
CA VAL A 40 -1.46 2.24 -13.48
C VAL A 40 -2.76 2.91 -13.10
N THR A 41 -3.40 2.38 -12.07
CA THR A 41 -4.54 3.02 -11.42
C THR A 41 -4.05 4.01 -10.37
N LEU A 42 -4.44 5.28 -10.51
CA LEU A 42 -4.14 6.32 -9.53
C LEU A 42 -5.27 6.41 -8.52
N TYR A 43 -4.91 6.33 -7.24
CA TYR A 43 -5.84 6.43 -6.14
C TYR A 43 -5.68 7.75 -5.40
N GLN A 44 -6.74 8.55 -5.38
CA GLN A 44 -6.86 9.68 -4.47
C GLN A 44 -7.54 9.18 -3.19
N ASP A 45 -6.82 9.23 -2.08
CA ASP A 45 -7.27 8.74 -0.78
C ASP A 45 -7.68 7.25 -0.76
N ALA A 46 -8.20 6.79 0.38
CA ALA A 46 -8.72 5.43 0.54
C ALA A 46 -10.02 5.21 -0.24
N HIS A 47 -10.83 6.26 -0.34
CA HIS A 47 -12.15 6.26 -0.93
C HIS A 47 -12.49 7.68 -1.38
N VAL A 48 -13.06 7.79 -2.58
CA VAL A 48 -13.60 9.04 -3.11
C VAL A 48 -15.11 9.01 -2.92
N GLY A 49 -15.64 10.07 -2.32
CA GLY A 49 -17.07 10.19 -2.00
C GLY A 49 -17.98 10.23 -3.24
N VAL A 50 -19.25 10.61 -3.02
CA VAL A 50 -20.33 10.53 -4.02
C VAL A 50 -19.91 11.07 -5.39
N GLU A 51 -20.27 10.33 -6.45
CA GLU A 51 -20.00 10.72 -7.84
C GLU A 51 -20.50 12.16 -8.14
N GLY A 52 -19.68 12.92 -8.87
CA GLY A 52 -19.99 14.31 -9.24
C GLY A 52 -19.60 15.36 -8.20
N THR A 53 -19.00 14.97 -7.07
CA THR A 53 -18.46 15.93 -6.08
C THR A 53 -17.12 16.54 -6.50
N LEU A 54 -16.32 15.80 -7.28
CA LEU A 54 -15.05 16.27 -7.81
C LEU A 54 -15.22 16.91 -9.19
N PRO A 55 -14.37 17.90 -9.54
CA PRO A 55 -14.43 18.54 -10.84
C PRO A 55 -14.15 17.52 -11.96
N VAL A 56 -14.83 17.74 -13.09
CA VAL A 56 -14.59 16.99 -14.32
C VAL A 56 -13.24 17.43 -14.89
N VAL A 57 -12.34 16.47 -15.11
CA VAL A 57 -11.03 16.71 -15.71
C VAL A 57 -10.99 15.97 -17.05
N ASP A 58 -10.89 16.72 -18.13
CA ASP A 58 -10.76 16.17 -19.48
C ASP A 58 -9.31 15.78 -19.76
N LEU A 59 -9.15 14.64 -20.40
CA LEU A 59 -7.89 14.05 -20.80
C LEU A 59 -7.80 14.02 -22.33
N ASP A 60 -6.57 13.92 -22.83
CA ASP A 60 -6.31 13.73 -24.25
C ASP A 60 -7.10 12.53 -24.82
N GLY A 61 -7.55 12.70 -26.07
CA GLY A 61 -8.38 11.72 -26.77
C GLY A 61 -9.86 11.76 -26.39
N GLY A 62 -10.35 12.86 -25.79
CA GLY A 62 -11.78 13.06 -25.48
C GLY A 62 -12.28 12.19 -24.33
N ARG A 63 -11.36 11.74 -23.46
CA ARG A 63 -11.69 10.95 -22.27
C ARG A 63 -11.84 11.87 -21.08
N THR A 64 -12.59 11.44 -20.08
CA THR A 64 -12.70 12.13 -18.80
C THR A 64 -12.01 11.30 -17.73
N PHE A 65 -11.21 11.95 -16.88
CA PHE A 65 -10.56 11.31 -15.74
C PHE A 65 -11.60 10.76 -14.78
N ARG A 66 -11.39 9.52 -14.33
CA ARG A 66 -12.24 8.85 -13.34
C ARG A 66 -11.42 8.55 -12.10
N ASN A 67 -11.99 8.88 -10.96
CA ASN A 67 -11.40 8.58 -9.67
C ASN A 67 -11.78 7.16 -9.26
N GLU A 68 -10.77 6.30 -9.12
CA GLU A 68 -10.96 4.94 -8.65
C GLU A 68 -10.96 4.87 -7.11
N GLN A 69 -11.47 3.77 -6.56
CA GLN A 69 -11.67 3.63 -5.11
C GLN A 69 -10.71 2.60 -4.50
N CYS A 70 -9.59 3.08 -3.96
CA CYS A 70 -8.47 2.26 -3.46
C CYS A 70 -8.90 1.08 -2.57
N TRP A 71 -9.61 1.36 -1.47
CA TRP A 71 -9.98 0.31 -0.52
C TRP A 71 -11.03 -0.64 -1.07
N LYS A 72 -11.88 -0.17 -1.99
CA LYS A 72 -12.87 -1.02 -2.66
C LYS A 72 -12.19 -1.98 -3.64
N ASP A 73 -11.26 -1.48 -4.44
CA ASP A 73 -10.49 -2.31 -5.38
C ASP A 73 -9.62 -3.31 -4.62
N MET A 74 -9.00 -2.89 -3.51
CA MET A 74 -8.25 -3.78 -2.62
C MET A 74 -9.16 -4.87 -2.03
N CYS A 75 -10.36 -4.53 -1.60
CA CYS A 75 -11.34 -5.49 -1.09
C CYS A 75 -11.71 -6.51 -2.17
N SER A 76 -12.08 -6.05 -3.36
CA SER A 76 -12.40 -6.91 -4.51
C SER A 76 -11.23 -7.83 -4.86
N ALA A 77 -10.00 -7.31 -4.91
CA ALA A 77 -8.80 -8.09 -5.20
C ALA A 77 -8.56 -9.21 -4.17
N ILE A 78 -8.77 -8.93 -2.87
CA ILE A 78 -8.67 -9.94 -1.80
C ILE A 78 -9.76 -11.00 -1.94
N VAL A 79 -11.01 -10.57 -2.15
CA VAL A 79 -12.17 -11.46 -2.25
C VAL A 79 -12.03 -12.42 -3.44
N GLU A 80 -11.63 -11.89 -4.59
CA GLU A 80 -11.50 -12.63 -5.84
C GLU A 80 -10.21 -13.46 -5.93
N ALA A 81 -9.25 -13.24 -5.02
CA ALA A 81 -7.96 -13.92 -5.05
C ALA A 81 -8.13 -15.45 -5.03
N LYS A 82 -7.50 -16.12 -6.01
CA LYS A 82 -7.27 -17.58 -6.04
C LYS A 82 -5.79 -17.94 -5.91
N ILE A 83 -4.93 -16.93 -5.89
CA ILE A 83 -3.47 -17.02 -5.78
C ILE A 83 -3.02 -16.46 -4.44
N PRO A 84 -1.77 -16.71 -4.00
CA PRO A 84 -1.28 -16.19 -2.73
C PRO A 84 -1.40 -14.68 -2.60
N ILE A 85 -1.82 -14.23 -1.42
CA ILE A 85 -1.94 -12.82 -1.04
C ILE A 85 -0.71 -12.44 -0.23
N TYR A 86 -0.01 -11.39 -0.65
CA TYR A 86 1.14 -10.82 0.08
C TYR A 86 0.77 -9.43 0.57
N ILE A 87 0.88 -9.18 1.88
CA ILE A 87 0.68 -7.85 2.46
C ILE A 87 1.91 -7.49 3.27
N THR A 88 2.46 -6.31 2.99
CA THR A 88 3.57 -5.74 3.73
C THR A 88 3.20 -4.34 4.18
N GLY A 89 3.51 -3.97 5.41
CA GLY A 89 3.16 -2.64 5.90
C GLY A 89 3.86 -2.26 7.19
N TRP A 90 3.99 -0.94 7.40
CA TRP A 90 4.46 -0.37 8.66
C TRP A 90 3.54 -0.75 9.82
N SER A 91 2.22 -0.75 9.56
CA SER A 91 1.19 -1.20 10.49
C SER A 91 0.02 -1.78 9.70
N VAL A 92 -0.59 -2.84 10.23
CA VAL A 92 -1.80 -3.47 9.66
C VAL A 92 -2.81 -3.65 10.78
N TYR A 93 -3.91 -2.90 10.71
CA TYR A 93 -4.99 -3.02 11.69
C TYR A 93 -6.10 -3.94 11.18
N TYR A 94 -6.16 -5.16 11.73
CA TYR A 94 -7.03 -6.22 11.25
C TYR A 94 -8.52 -5.90 11.37
N MET A 95 -8.94 -5.07 12.32
CA MET A 95 -10.35 -4.66 12.48
C MET A 95 -10.80 -3.58 11.47
N THR A 96 -9.92 -3.13 10.57
CA THR A 96 -10.26 -2.15 9.55
C THR A 96 -11.29 -2.71 8.56
N LYS A 97 -12.38 -1.99 8.34
CA LYS A 97 -13.35 -2.27 7.27
C LYS A 97 -12.98 -1.47 6.02
N LEU A 98 -12.70 -2.19 4.93
CA LEU A 98 -12.26 -1.61 3.66
C LEU A 98 -13.40 -0.91 2.92
N VAL A 99 -14.59 -1.51 2.90
CA VAL A 99 -15.79 -0.89 2.31
C VAL A 99 -16.72 -0.48 3.44
N ARG A 100 -17.09 0.80 3.46
CA ARG A 100 -17.90 1.41 4.54
C ARG A 100 -19.22 2.00 4.05
N GLU A 101 -19.44 2.05 2.74
CA GLU A 101 -20.67 2.60 2.18
C GLU A 101 -21.86 1.65 2.41
N PRO A 102 -23.00 2.15 2.92
CA PRO A 102 -24.17 1.33 3.20
C PRO A 102 -24.91 0.87 1.93
N THR A 103 -24.66 1.51 0.80
CA THR A 103 -25.42 1.34 -0.45
C THR A 103 -24.94 0.17 -1.32
N ARG A 104 -23.83 -0.49 -0.97
CA ARG A 104 -23.29 -1.56 -1.80
C ARG A 104 -22.68 -2.70 -0.98
N PRO A 105 -23.45 -3.76 -0.68
CA PRO A 105 -22.91 -4.93 -0.01
C PRO A 105 -21.88 -5.63 -0.91
N VAL A 106 -20.74 -5.97 -0.32
CA VAL A 106 -19.70 -6.81 -0.94
C VAL A 106 -20.25 -8.25 -1.08
N PRO A 107 -19.89 -9.01 -2.13
CA PRO A 107 -20.28 -10.42 -2.24
C PRO A 107 -19.91 -11.18 -0.96
N GLY A 108 -20.90 -11.78 -0.29
CA GLY A 108 -20.75 -12.38 1.04
C GLY A 108 -21.46 -11.61 2.17
N GLY A 109 -22.00 -10.42 1.90
CA GLY A 109 -22.99 -9.75 2.75
C GLY A 109 -22.53 -9.33 4.14
N MET A 110 -21.22 -9.38 4.43
CA MET A 110 -20.71 -9.13 5.76
C MET A 110 -19.98 -7.80 5.85
N ASP A 111 -20.29 -7.11 6.93
CA ASP A 111 -19.57 -5.99 7.55
C ASP A 111 -18.18 -6.45 8.04
N SER A 112 -17.43 -7.12 7.15
CA SER A 112 -16.21 -7.87 7.45
C SER A 112 -15.01 -6.96 7.60
N THR A 113 -14.22 -7.24 8.62
CA THR A 113 -12.93 -6.60 8.80
C THR A 113 -11.89 -7.21 7.86
N LEU A 114 -10.77 -6.51 7.63
CA LEU A 114 -9.63 -7.02 6.87
C LEU A 114 -9.16 -8.37 7.41
N GLY A 115 -9.11 -8.54 8.73
CA GLY A 115 -8.75 -9.79 9.38
C GLY A 115 -9.72 -10.93 9.02
N ASP A 116 -11.03 -10.66 9.02
CA ASP A 116 -12.04 -11.65 8.65
C ASP A 116 -11.90 -12.07 7.19
N LEU A 117 -11.68 -11.11 6.28
CA LEU A 117 -11.48 -11.39 4.86
C LEU A 117 -10.26 -12.28 4.64
N LEU A 118 -9.12 -11.93 5.23
CA LEU A 118 -7.88 -12.69 5.08
C LEU A 118 -7.99 -14.09 5.67
N LYS A 119 -8.65 -14.22 6.82
CA LYS A 119 -8.92 -15.54 7.44
C LYS A 119 -9.82 -16.38 6.55
N TRP A 120 -10.91 -15.82 6.04
CA TRP A 120 -11.82 -16.50 5.13
C TRP A 120 -11.08 -16.99 3.87
N LYS A 121 -10.23 -16.16 3.26
CA LYS A 121 -9.39 -16.59 2.12
C LYS A 121 -8.43 -17.72 2.49
N ALA A 122 -7.84 -17.67 3.68
CA ALA A 122 -6.98 -18.75 4.17
C ALA A 122 -7.74 -20.07 4.37
N ASP A 123 -8.97 -20.00 4.88
CA ASP A 123 -9.86 -21.15 5.06
C ASP A 123 -10.30 -21.74 3.70
N GLU A 124 -10.43 -20.92 2.65
CA GLU A 124 -10.61 -21.39 1.26
C GLU A 124 -9.35 -22.04 0.64
N GLY A 125 -8.23 -22.04 1.37
CA GLY A 125 -6.96 -22.61 0.92
C GLY A 125 -6.03 -21.63 0.20
N VAL A 126 -6.36 -20.33 0.15
CA VAL A 126 -5.46 -19.30 -0.40
C VAL A 126 -4.33 -19.02 0.60
N ARG A 127 -3.08 -19.01 0.13
CA ARG A 127 -1.95 -18.65 1.00
C ARG A 127 -1.93 -17.16 1.30
N VAL A 128 -2.05 -16.78 2.57
CA VAL A 128 -1.94 -15.37 3.02
C VAL A 128 -0.65 -15.14 3.79
N ILE A 129 0.21 -14.24 3.29
CA ILE A 129 1.54 -13.96 3.84
C ILE A 129 1.61 -12.49 4.27
N LEU A 130 1.88 -12.27 5.56
CA LEU A 130 1.98 -10.95 6.15
C LEU A 130 3.42 -10.67 6.58
N LEU A 131 3.99 -9.54 6.11
CA LEU A 131 5.27 -9.01 6.58
C LEU A 131 5.05 -7.61 7.16
N VAL A 132 4.75 -7.57 8.45
CA VAL A 132 4.51 -6.32 9.19
C VAL A 132 5.78 -5.93 9.93
N TRP A 133 6.11 -4.63 9.92
CA TRP A 133 7.30 -4.13 10.60
C TRP A 133 7.23 -4.34 12.13
N ASP A 134 8.31 -4.88 12.71
CA ASP A 134 8.50 -5.01 14.16
C ASP A 134 9.37 -3.86 14.67
N ASN A 135 8.79 -2.93 15.45
CA ASN A 135 9.51 -1.76 15.94
C ASN A 135 10.26 -2.08 17.25
N SER A 136 11.54 -2.46 17.13
CA SER A 136 12.40 -2.82 18.27
C SER A 136 12.96 -1.64 19.09
N THR A 137 12.63 -0.38 18.77
CA THR A 137 13.00 0.82 19.57
C THR A 137 11.95 1.25 20.60
N SER A 138 10.93 0.43 20.80
CA SER A 138 9.99 0.54 21.91
C SER A 138 10.72 0.29 23.26
N VAL A 139 11.19 1.37 23.88
CA VAL A 139 11.92 1.35 25.16
C VAL A 139 11.18 0.50 26.17
N LYS A 140 11.90 -0.49 26.76
CA LYS A 140 11.49 -1.57 27.69
C LYS A 140 10.68 -1.19 28.96
N LYS A 141 10.03 -0.02 29.01
CA LYS A 141 9.08 0.39 30.07
C LYS A 141 7.72 0.86 29.58
N LEU A 142 7.49 1.00 28.28
CA LEU A 142 6.15 1.13 27.72
C LEU A 142 6.01 0.10 26.60
N TYR A 143 4.95 -0.72 26.66
CA TYR A 143 4.53 -1.76 25.71
C TYR A 143 5.53 -2.90 25.43
N LYS A 144 5.26 -4.06 26.05
CA LYS A 144 5.79 -5.37 25.62
C LYS A 144 5.25 -5.69 24.22
N LEU A 145 5.95 -5.27 23.17
CA LEU A 145 5.69 -5.70 21.81
C LEU A 145 6.77 -6.71 21.41
N LYS A 146 6.36 -7.96 21.22
CA LYS A 146 7.08 -8.98 20.46
C LYS A 146 6.26 -9.20 19.20
N VAL A 147 6.66 -8.67 18.05
CA VAL A 147 6.12 -9.13 16.76
C VAL A 147 7.11 -10.13 16.20
N CYS A 148 6.97 -11.39 16.62
CA CYS A 148 7.66 -12.49 15.96
C CYS A 148 7.10 -12.63 14.53
N LEU A 149 8.02 -12.59 13.57
CA LEU A 149 7.94 -13.21 12.24
C LEU A 149 6.79 -14.24 12.14
N ILE A 150 5.64 -13.87 11.58
CA ILE A 150 4.55 -14.85 11.34
C ILE A 150 4.88 -15.60 10.05
N LEU A 151 5.79 -16.57 10.17
CA LEU A 151 5.82 -17.72 9.27
C LEU A 151 4.59 -18.59 9.60
N TYR A 152 3.74 -18.73 8.59
CA TYR A 152 2.62 -19.66 8.44
C TYR A 152 2.64 -20.88 9.40
N ILE A 153 1.68 -21.00 10.32
CA ILE A 153 1.27 -22.28 10.91
C ILE A 153 -0.26 -22.36 10.94
N ARG A 154 -0.76 -23.40 10.26
CA ARG A 154 -2.13 -23.93 10.18
C ARG A 154 -3.03 -23.52 11.37
N PHE A 155 -4.10 -22.77 11.09
CA PHE A 155 -4.99 -22.19 12.10
C PHE A 155 -5.87 -23.23 12.81
N HIS A 156 -5.65 -23.38 14.11
CA HIS A 156 -6.70 -23.72 15.06
C HIS A 156 -6.59 -22.69 16.19
N SER A 157 -7.49 -21.71 16.19
CA SER A 157 -7.62 -20.60 17.13
C SER A 157 -6.62 -19.43 16.99
N ILE A 158 -7.07 -18.34 16.37
CA ILE A 158 -6.46 -17.00 16.49
C ILE A 158 -6.80 -16.49 17.89
N VAL A 159 -5.84 -16.52 18.81
CA VAL A 159 -5.93 -15.87 20.11
C VAL A 159 -4.84 -14.80 20.16
N GLU A 160 -5.30 -13.56 20.37
CA GLU A 160 -4.56 -12.35 20.76
C GLU A 160 -3.64 -11.67 19.72
N LEU A 161 -4.20 -10.67 19.02
CA LEU A 161 -3.46 -9.58 18.40
C LEU A 161 -3.97 -8.24 18.99
N PHE A 162 -3.13 -7.63 19.84
CA PHE A 162 -3.39 -6.33 20.47
C PHE A 162 -3.05 -5.16 19.55
N SER A 163 -3.92 -4.14 19.61
CA SER A 163 -3.99 -2.94 18.76
C SER A 163 -3.00 -1.84 19.20
N LEU A 164 -2.50 -1.08 18.22
CA LEU A 164 -2.32 0.37 18.36
C LEU A 164 -2.53 1.07 17.01
N SER A 165 -3.78 1.50 16.79
CA SER A 165 -4.15 2.44 15.73
C SER A 165 -3.98 3.87 16.26
N PHE A 166 -2.78 4.43 16.12
CA PHE A 166 -2.54 5.87 16.31
C PHE A 166 -1.32 6.27 15.48
N MET A 167 -1.48 6.44 14.16
CA MET A 167 -0.52 7.21 13.35
C MET A 167 -0.94 7.54 11.91
N CYS A 168 -2.14 7.20 11.44
CA CYS A 168 -2.54 7.57 10.07
C CYS A 168 -3.08 9.00 9.92
N ASP A 169 -3.56 9.66 10.98
CA ASP A 169 -4.15 11.01 10.86
C ASP A 169 -3.22 12.18 11.26
N LEU A 170 -2.03 11.92 11.83
CA LEU A 170 -1.17 13.00 12.36
C LEU A 170 0.11 13.28 11.55
N GLU A 171 0.58 12.35 10.71
CA GLU A 171 1.83 12.57 9.95
C GLU A 171 1.67 13.30 8.61
N LEU A 172 0.44 13.58 8.16
CA LEU A 172 0.24 14.50 7.02
C LEU A 172 0.57 15.96 7.38
N TYR A 173 0.62 16.32 8.67
CA TYR A 173 0.84 17.71 9.10
C TYR A 173 2.32 18.12 9.20
N LEU A 174 3.27 17.18 9.08
CA LEU A 174 4.71 17.45 9.21
C LEU A 174 5.52 17.27 7.91
N MET A 175 4.89 16.86 6.80
CA MET A 175 5.54 16.68 5.49
C MET A 175 5.24 17.82 4.48
N LEU A 176 4.95 19.05 4.93
CA LEU A 176 4.83 20.24 4.06
C LEU A 176 5.59 21.47 4.57
N ARG A 177 6.73 21.26 5.25
CA ARG A 177 7.76 22.29 5.41
C ARG A 177 9.10 21.78 4.87
N PHE A 178 9.28 21.92 3.57
CA PHE A 178 10.53 22.33 2.95
C PHE A 178 10.19 23.22 1.76
#